data_AF-A0A7H0Y8D2-F1
#
_entry.id   AF-A0A7H0Y8D2-F1
#
_cell.length_a   1.000
_cell.length_b   1.000
_cell.length_c   1.000
_cell.angle_alpha   90.00
_cell.angle_beta   90.00
_cell.angle_gamma   90.00
#
_symmetry.space_group_name_H-M   'P 1'
#
loop_
_entity.id
_entity.type
_entity.pdbx_description
1 polymer ?
#
loop_
_entity_poly.entity_id
_entity_poly.type
_entity_poly.pdbx_seq_one_letter_code
_entity_poly.pdbx_strand_id
1 'polypeptide(L)'
;MKSLKSIKKPVIISAVSALAISGALFSQSTYAAQVTKPIQAVYNNIKIIYNGTEVPADAKTEPFLLDGVTYIPLKLAGTALDKKVTWDGTNKRVVIADNGVPIDQSTVTALNNQITTLTQELNTAKAANTTKDATIAQLQKDNQTLKDEASKNSSSTLKDLQKELNDDHSDDYDTNSDIELSGNKNDITVTIEMTKSRWEGLSSSKQRTYLEDIVEDILKEYKDAEVEGTVKNSSNNDKLASFTTNSRGDVTIKKVASSFDANSIQRDLFNRYSSYAGYGFDFSVRGDSSKADVDVYVNLDDWNKMSSLQRSNLTDGIIDFLKDEESIDRVNGTIRNKDNRNLITNF
;
A
#
# COMPACT_ATOMS: atom_id res chain seq x y z
N MET A 1 121.40 43.17 44.07
CA MET A 1 120.12 43.66 43.49
C MET A 1 119.44 42.50 42.75
N LYS A 2 118.17 42.25 43.10
CA LYS A 2 117.08 41.59 42.34
C LYS A 2 117.30 40.19 41.72
N SER A 3 117.10 39.21 42.61
CA SER A 3 116.34 37.94 42.52
C SER A 3 116.26 37.14 41.21
N LEU A 4 116.85 35.94 41.32
CA LEU A 4 116.95 34.77 40.44
C LEU A 4 115.68 33.90 40.31
N LYS A 5 115.61 33.08 39.25
CA LYS A 5 115.57 31.58 39.24
C LYS A 5 114.78 31.03 38.04
N SER A 6 115.01 29.84 37.48
CA SER A 6 116.19 28.99 37.18
C SER A 6 115.65 27.77 36.42
N ILE A 7 116.40 27.31 35.43
CA ILE A 7 116.31 26.05 34.67
C ILE A 7 116.04 24.80 35.56
N LYS A 8 115.37 23.76 35.02
CA LYS A 8 115.76 22.32 35.09
C LYS A 8 114.70 21.35 34.49
N LYS A 9 115.13 20.47 33.57
CA LYS A 9 114.65 19.06 33.44
C LYS A 9 115.59 18.18 34.31
N PRO A 10 115.41 16.85 34.51
CA PRO A 10 114.30 15.89 34.31
C PRO A 10 113.96 15.15 35.66
N VAL A 11 113.25 14.00 35.64
CA VAL A 11 113.52 12.75 36.41
C VAL A 11 112.26 11.87 36.52
N ILE A 12 112.41 10.59 36.18
CA ILE A 12 111.50 9.46 36.43
C ILE A 12 111.97 8.79 37.73
N ILE A 13 111.09 8.58 38.72
CA ILE A 13 111.31 7.59 39.79
C ILE A 13 109.97 6.94 40.16
N SER A 14 109.93 5.63 40.00
CA SER A 14 108.95 4.68 40.53
C SER A 14 109.24 4.36 42.00
N ALA A 15 108.20 4.18 42.83
CA ALA A 15 108.33 3.45 44.09
C ALA A 15 107.00 2.81 44.52
N VAL A 16 107.06 1.49 44.68
CA VAL A 16 106.09 0.56 45.28
C VAL A 16 106.25 0.60 46.81
N SER A 17 105.19 0.29 47.57
CA SER A 17 105.12 -0.45 48.87
C SER A 17 104.00 0.14 49.74
N ALA A 18 102.84 -0.49 49.92
CA ALA A 18 102.53 -1.71 50.68
C ALA A 18 102.45 -1.52 52.22
N LEU A 19 101.26 -1.90 52.73
CA LEU A 19 100.95 -2.53 54.03
C LEU A 19 100.72 -1.66 55.31
N ALA A 20 99.43 -1.61 55.67
CA ALA A 20 98.80 -2.00 56.95
C ALA A 20 99.20 -1.27 58.26
N ILE A 21 98.18 -0.79 59.00
CA ILE A 21 97.65 -1.43 60.22
C ILE A 21 96.40 -0.65 60.72
N SER A 22 95.45 -1.46 61.17
CA SER A 22 94.14 -1.22 61.80
C SER A 22 94.03 -0.17 62.91
N GLY A 23 92.82 0.38 63.09
CA GLY A 23 92.33 0.81 64.41
C GLY A 23 91.07 1.69 64.44
N ALA A 24 89.95 1.11 64.89
CA ALA A 24 88.81 1.72 65.59
C ALA A 24 87.77 2.63 64.86
N LEU A 25 86.69 1.94 64.45
CA LEU A 25 85.24 2.25 64.56
C LEU A 25 84.77 3.67 64.95
N PHE A 26 83.98 4.27 64.04
CA PHE A 26 82.70 4.92 64.35
C PHE A 26 81.70 4.63 63.23
N SER A 27 80.49 4.21 63.61
CA SER A 27 79.37 3.88 62.73
C SER A 27 78.95 5.07 61.86
N GLN A 28 79.03 4.92 60.54
CA GLN A 28 78.46 5.83 59.55
C GLN A 28 77.55 5.00 58.64
N SER A 29 76.35 5.52 58.41
CA SER A 29 75.27 5.00 57.56
C SER A 29 75.77 4.27 56.30
N THR A 30 75.31 3.04 56.11
CA THR A 30 75.51 2.26 54.88
C THR A 30 74.74 2.89 53.73
N TYR A 31 75.31 3.89 53.07
CA TYR A 31 74.96 4.17 51.69
C TYR A 31 75.54 3.05 50.84
N ALA A 32 74.73 2.40 50.00
CA ALA A 32 75.24 1.51 48.97
C ALA A 32 76.17 2.35 48.08
N ALA A 33 77.49 2.17 48.24
CA ALA A 33 78.47 2.90 47.45
C ALA A 33 78.24 2.54 45.97
N GLN A 34 77.94 3.54 45.15
CA GLN A 34 77.97 3.36 43.70
C GLN A 34 79.43 3.07 43.31
N VAL A 35 79.72 1.82 42.98
CA VAL A 35 81.03 1.44 42.45
C VAL A 35 81.08 1.85 40.99
N THR A 36 81.84 2.89 40.68
CA THR A 36 82.13 3.29 39.30
C THR A 36 83.35 2.53 38.79
N LYS A 37 83.23 1.85 37.64
CA LYS A 37 84.36 1.26 36.92
C LYS A 37 84.66 2.12 35.68
N PRO A 38 85.90 2.61 35.49
CA PRO A 38 86.25 3.30 34.26
C PRO A 38 86.22 2.30 33.09
N ILE A 39 85.67 2.74 31.96
CA ILE A 39 85.68 2.02 30.69
C ILE A 39 86.37 2.88 29.63
N GLN A 40 86.97 2.25 28.62
CA GLN A 40 87.48 2.93 27.43
C GLN A 40 86.52 2.66 26.27
N ALA A 41 85.78 3.68 25.84
CA ALA A 41 84.86 3.60 24.71
C ALA A 41 85.49 4.21 23.46
N VAL A 42 85.31 3.57 22.31
CA VAL A 42 85.75 4.08 21.01
C VAL A 42 84.53 4.55 20.22
N TYR A 43 84.52 5.83 19.87
CA TYR A 43 83.53 6.45 19.00
C TYR A 43 84.10 6.52 17.58
N ASN A 44 83.44 5.86 16.62
CA ASN A 44 83.92 5.72 15.24
C ASN A 44 82.78 5.87 14.22
N ASN A 45 81.94 6.89 14.40
CA ASN A 45 80.82 7.22 13.51
C ASN A 45 79.91 6.01 13.18
N ILE A 46 79.51 5.27 14.23
CA ILE A 46 78.73 4.04 14.10
C ILE A 46 77.27 4.41 13.83
N LYS A 47 76.72 3.93 12.71
CA LYS A 47 75.35 4.21 12.27
C LYS A 47 74.39 3.10 12.66
N ILE A 48 73.17 3.47 13.05
CA ILE A 48 72.06 2.55 13.26
C ILE A 48 71.14 2.65 12.04
N ILE A 49 70.86 1.53 11.37
CA ILE A 49 69.93 1.47 10.24
C ILE A 49 68.72 0.62 10.63
N TYR A 50 67.52 1.20 10.54
CA TYR A 50 66.26 0.50 10.71
C TYR A 50 65.44 0.60 9.43
N ASN A 51 65.05 -0.56 8.85
CA ASN A 51 64.33 -0.64 7.57
C ASN A 51 64.95 0.24 6.46
N GLY A 52 66.29 0.23 6.35
CA GLY A 52 67.03 0.99 5.33
C GLY A 52 67.20 2.49 5.61
N THR A 53 66.64 3.02 6.70
CA THR A 53 66.76 4.43 7.10
C THR A 53 67.69 4.58 8.30
N GLU A 54 68.56 5.59 8.26
CA GLU A 54 69.45 5.90 9.39
C GLU A 54 68.64 6.45 10.57
N VAL A 55 68.80 5.84 11.74
CA VAL A 55 68.20 6.32 13.00
C VAL A 55 69.09 7.45 13.52
N PRO A 56 68.58 8.69 13.65
CA PRO A 56 69.38 9.82 14.09
C PRO A 56 69.81 9.64 15.55
N ALA A 57 71.09 9.86 15.83
CA ALA A 57 71.67 9.89 17.16
C ALA A 57 72.36 11.24 17.40
N ASP A 58 72.30 11.75 18.63
CA ASP A 58 73.06 12.92 19.05
C ASP A 58 74.37 12.52 19.75
N ALA A 59 75.27 13.47 20.02
CA ALA A 59 76.56 13.18 20.68
C ALA A 59 76.42 12.56 22.10
N LYS A 60 75.23 12.59 22.72
CA LYS A 60 74.99 11.96 24.03
C LYS A 60 74.46 10.53 23.89
N THR A 61 74.00 10.16 22.70
CA THR A 61 73.33 8.90 22.41
C THR A 61 73.94 8.18 21.19
N GLU A 62 75.10 8.62 20.71
CA GLU A 62 75.82 7.93 19.65
C GLU A 62 76.32 6.56 20.13
N PRO A 63 76.24 5.50 19.29
CA PRO A 63 76.78 4.20 19.62
C PRO A 63 78.31 4.22 19.75
N PHE A 64 78.84 3.30 20.56
CA PHE A 64 80.28 3.17 20.76
C PHE A 64 80.72 1.71 20.81
N LEU A 65 82.02 1.48 20.57
CA LEU A 65 82.66 0.18 20.78
C LEU A 65 83.28 0.10 22.17
N LEU A 66 83.03 -1.00 22.87
CA LEU A 66 83.70 -1.37 24.11
C LEU A 66 84.11 -2.84 23.99
N ASP A 67 85.42 -3.10 24.11
CA ASP A 67 86.01 -4.45 23.98
C ASP A 67 85.56 -5.22 22.72
N GLY A 68 85.45 -4.51 21.59
CA GLY A 68 85.04 -5.08 20.30
C GLY A 68 83.52 -5.26 20.12
N VAL A 69 82.71 -4.87 21.12
CA VAL A 69 81.24 -4.96 21.07
C VAL A 69 80.63 -3.58 20.88
N THR A 70 79.69 -3.46 19.93
CA THR A 70 78.94 -2.21 19.71
C THR A 70 77.81 -2.08 20.72
N TYR A 71 77.83 -1.01 21.50
CA TYR A 71 76.78 -0.64 22.44
C TYR A 71 75.91 0.45 21.83
N ILE A 72 74.59 0.21 21.81
CA ILE A 72 73.59 1.14 21.28
C ILE A 72 72.68 1.59 22.42
N PRO A 73 72.36 2.89 22.56
CA PRO A 73 71.39 3.31 23.55
C PRO A 73 70.03 2.68 23.32
N LEU A 74 69.58 1.92 24.32
CA LEU A 74 68.34 1.16 24.27
C LEU A 74 67.11 2.03 23.97
N LYS A 75 67.09 3.30 24.39
CA LYS A 75 66.00 4.23 24.09
C LYS A 75 65.92 4.61 22.61
N LEU A 76 67.07 4.76 21.93
CA LEU A 76 67.10 5.00 20.48
C LEU A 76 66.58 3.77 19.73
N ALA A 77 67.10 2.59 20.06
CA ALA A 77 66.66 1.33 19.45
C ALA A 77 65.18 1.05 19.71
N GLY A 78 64.71 1.28 20.95
CA GLY A 78 63.32 1.10 21.32
C GLY A 78 62.38 2.04 20.56
N THR A 79 62.76 3.32 20.43
CA THR A 79 61.95 4.29 19.66
C THR A 79 61.88 3.91 18.18
N ALA A 80 62.99 3.46 17.59
CA ALA A 80 63.00 2.97 16.21
C ALA A 80 62.08 1.74 16.00
N LEU A 81 61.90 0.92 17.04
CA LEU A 81 61.04 -0.27 17.04
C LEU A 81 59.60 -0.01 17.52
N ASP A 82 59.19 1.25 17.62
CA ASP A 82 57.89 1.68 18.16
C ASP A 82 57.60 1.13 19.58
N LYS A 83 58.65 1.11 20.41
CA LYS A 83 58.58 0.73 21.82
C LYS A 83 58.84 1.93 22.71
N LYS A 84 58.08 2.01 23.80
CA LYS A 84 58.29 2.97 24.88
C LYS A 84 59.33 2.43 25.85
N VAL A 85 60.48 3.10 25.94
CA VAL A 85 61.55 2.76 26.90
C VAL A 85 61.58 3.81 28.01
N THR A 86 61.44 3.37 29.25
CA THR A 86 61.45 4.22 30.45
C THR A 86 62.43 3.70 31.50
N TRP A 87 63.05 4.62 32.25
CA TRP A 87 63.93 4.29 33.37
C TRP A 87 63.16 4.42 34.68
N ASP A 88 63.10 3.34 35.45
CA ASP A 88 62.57 3.30 36.81
C ASP A 88 63.74 3.43 37.79
N GLY A 89 64.02 4.66 38.21
CA GLY A 89 65.13 4.99 39.09
C GLY A 89 64.97 4.49 40.52
N THR A 90 63.75 4.16 40.94
CA THR A 90 63.45 3.61 42.28
C THR A 90 63.84 2.14 42.33
N ASN A 91 63.39 1.34 41.36
CA ASN A 91 63.67 -0.10 41.31
C ASN A 91 64.95 -0.45 40.52
N LYS A 92 65.67 0.55 40.01
CA LYS A 92 66.89 0.40 39.20
C LYS A 92 66.70 -0.51 37.99
N ARG A 93 65.63 -0.31 37.21
CA ARG A 93 65.30 -1.12 36.03
C ARG A 93 64.92 -0.29 34.83
N VAL A 94 65.12 -0.84 33.63
CA VAL A 94 64.57 -0.31 32.39
C VAL A 94 63.27 -1.05 32.07
N VAL A 95 62.22 -0.31 31.72
CA VAL A 95 60.92 -0.86 31.30
C VAL A 95 60.73 -0.57 29.81
N ILE A 96 60.43 -1.62 29.05
CA ILE A 96 60.10 -1.56 27.62
C ILE A 96 58.64 -1.98 27.47
N ALA A 97 57.82 -1.17 26.79
CA ALA A 97 56.41 -1.44 26.55
C ALA A 97 56.03 -1.15 25.09
N ASP A 98 55.01 -1.82 24.57
CA ASP A 98 54.41 -1.51 23.27
C ASP A 98 53.65 -0.18 23.33
N ASN A 99 53.70 0.61 22.24
CA ASN A 99 52.91 1.84 22.11
C ASN A 99 51.43 1.57 21.71
N GLY A 100 51.12 0.38 21.19
CA GLY A 100 49.78 0.01 20.72
C GLY A 100 48.80 -0.28 21.86
N VAL A 101 47.54 0.10 21.67
CA VAL A 101 46.43 -0.36 22.52
C VAL A 101 46.17 -1.84 22.20
N PRO A 102 46.17 -2.76 23.19
CA PRO A 102 45.78 -4.15 22.95
C PRO A 102 44.37 -4.19 22.36
N ILE A 103 44.19 -4.85 21.22
CA ILE A 103 42.84 -5.12 20.72
C ILE A 103 42.18 -6.10 21.69
N ASP A 104 41.09 -5.68 22.32
CA ASP A 104 40.34 -6.53 23.22
C ASP A 104 39.61 -7.62 22.44
N GLN A 105 40.12 -8.86 22.55
CA GLN A 105 39.59 -10.04 21.89
C GLN A 105 38.12 -10.32 22.26
N SER A 106 37.64 -9.82 23.40
CA SER A 106 36.23 -9.92 23.80
C SER A 106 35.31 -9.12 22.86
N THR A 107 35.76 -7.95 22.40
CA THR A 107 34.99 -7.09 21.48
C THR A 107 34.90 -7.73 20.10
N VAL A 108 35.97 -8.34 19.61
CA VAL A 108 35.98 -9.07 18.32
C VAL A 108 35.02 -10.27 18.37
N THR A 109 35.03 -11.01 19.48
CA THR A 109 34.12 -12.15 19.68
C THR A 109 32.66 -11.69 19.71
N ALA A 110 32.36 -10.60 20.40
CA ALA A 110 31.00 -10.04 20.48
C ALA A 110 30.48 -9.59 19.10
N LEU A 111 31.32 -8.89 18.32
CA LEU A 111 30.95 -8.46 16.96
C LEU A 111 30.72 -9.65 16.02
N ASN A 112 31.55 -10.69 16.09
CA ASN A 112 31.34 -11.89 15.28
C ASN A 112 30.05 -12.61 15.63
N ASN A 113 29.71 -12.71 16.93
CA ASN A 113 28.43 -13.28 17.36
C ASN A 113 27.24 -12.48 16.82
N GLN A 114 27.31 -11.14 16.86
CA GLN A 114 26.27 -10.27 16.27
C GLN A 114 26.14 -10.48 14.75
N ILE A 115 27.25 -10.61 14.02
CA ILE A 115 27.23 -10.88 12.57
C ILE A 115 26.55 -12.22 12.29
N THR A 116 26.85 -13.26 13.08
CA THR A 116 26.20 -14.57 12.93
C THR A 116 24.69 -14.48 13.19
N THR A 117 24.26 -13.80 14.25
CA THR A 117 22.84 -13.60 14.56
C THR A 117 22.11 -12.86 13.44
N LEU A 118 22.66 -11.73 12.98
CA LEU A 118 22.06 -10.94 11.90
C LEU A 118 21.98 -11.72 10.58
N THR A 119 22.99 -12.54 10.28
CA THR A 119 22.98 -13.40 9.08
C THR A 119 21.85 -14.43 9.15
N GLN A 120 21.61 -15.00 10.33
CA GLN A 120 20.54 -15.97 10.53
C GLN A 120 19.16 -15.32 10.41
N GLU A 121 18.94 -14.16 11.04
CA GLU A 121 17.71 -13.38 10.92
C GLU A 121 17.41 -12.99 9.47
N LEU A 122 18.43 -12.57 8.72
CA LEU A 122 18.30 -12.23 7.30
C LEU A 122 17.85 -13.44 6.47
N ASN A 123 18.39 -14.63 6.74
CA ASN A 123 18.00 -15.85 6.03
C ASN A 123 16.57 -16.27 6.38
N THR A 124 16.15 -16.14 7.64
CA THR A 124 14.76 -16.37 8.06
C THR A 124 13.80 -15.40 7.38
N ALA A 125 14.13 -14.11 7.33
CA ALA A 125 13.32 -13.10 6.66
C ALA A 125 13.19 -13.36 5.14
N LYS A 126 14.27 -13.78 4.48
CA LYS A 126 14.25 -14.17 3.07
C LYS A 126 13.31 -15.36 2.82
N ALA A 127 13.39 -16.40 3.64
CA ALA A 127 12.51 -17.56 3.53
C ALA A 127 11.03 -17.17 3.71
N ALA A 128 10.74 -16.31 4.70
CA ALA A 128 9.38 -15.81 4.91
C ALA A 128 8.84 -15.00 3.73
N ASN A 129 9.68 -14.19 3.07
CA ASN A 129 9.28 -13.46 1.86
C ASN A 129 8.97 -14.40 0.70
N THR A 130 9.79 -15.44 0.50
CA THR A 130 9.50 -16.47 -0.52
C THR A 130 8.15 -17.17 -0.29
N THR A 131 7.82 -17.48 0.97
CA THR A 131 6.49 -18.03 1.30
C THR A 131 5.37 -17.03 1.01
N LYS A 132 5.53 -15.77 1.38
CA LYS A 132 4.55 -14.71 1.09
C LYS A 132 4.33 -14.52 -0.40
N ASP A 133 5.38 -14.52 -1.20
CA ASP A 133 5.29 -14.40 -2.66
C ASP A 133 4.51 -15.58 -3.27
N ALA A 134 4.73 -16.81 -2.78
CA ALA A 134 3.96 -17.98 -3.21
C ALA A 134 2.47 -17.86 -2.82
N THR A 135 2.17 -17.36 -1.62
CA THR A 135 0.78 -17.11 -1.19
C THR A 135 0.12 -16.02 -2.05
N ILE A 136 0.82 -14.93 -2.36
CA ILE A 136 0.30 -13.86 -3.23
C ILE A 136 -0.01 -14.41 -4.62
N ALA A 137 0.89 -15.22 -5.20
CA ALA A 137 0.67 -15.84 -6.50
C ALA A 137 -0.56 -16.77 -6.49
N GLN A 138 -0.76 -17.54 -5.40
CA GLN A 138 -1.93 -18.40 -5.24
C GLN A 138 -3.21 -17.57 -5.12
N LEU A 139 -3.24 -16.55 -4.28
CA LEU A 139 -4.41 -15.67 -4.12
C LEU A 139 -4.77 -14.94 -5.41
N GLN A 140 -3.78 -14.56 -6.22
CA GLN A 140 -4.03 -13.97 -7.54
C GLN A 140 -4.71 -14.97 -8.49
N LYS A 141 -4.28 -16.24 -8.47
CA LYS A 141 -4.89 -17.30 -9.27
C LYS A 141 -6.33 -17.57 -8.82
N ASP A 142 -6.56 -17.70 -7.52
CA ASP A 142 -7.89 -17.95 -6.96
C ASP A 142 -8.86 -16.79 -7.30
N ASN A 143 -8.41 -15.53 -7.18
CA ASN A 143 -9.19 -14.37 -7.58
C ASN A 143 -9.53 -14.35 -9.07
N GLN A 144 -8.63 -14.83 -9.94
CA GLN A 144 -8.92 -14.92 -11.37
C GLN A 144 -9.98 -16.00 -11.64
N THR A 145 -9.84 -17.18 -11.02
CA THR A 145 -10.83 -18.26 -11.15
C THR A 145 -12.22 -17.82 -10.68
N LEU A 146 -12.31 -17.14 -9.54
CA LEU A 146 -13.59 -16.62 -9.05
C LEU A 146 -14.24 -15.61 -10.02
N LYS A 147 -13.44 -14.74 -10.65
CA LYS A 147 -13.95 -13.82 -11.68
C LYS A 147 -14.45 -14.56 -12.92
N ASP A 148 -13.73 -15.59 -13.34
CA ASP A 148 -14.09 -16.40 -14.50
C ASP A 148 -15.37 -17.20 -14.24
N GLU A 149 -15.54 -17.76 -13.04
CA GLU A 149 -16.74 -18.48 -12.61
C GLU A 149 -17.96 -17.55 -12.47
N ALA A 150 -17.78 -16.35 -11.90
CA ALA A 150 -18.82 -15.34 -11.83
C ALA A 150 -19.30 -14.89 -13.22
N SER A 151 -18.39 -14.84 -14.20
CA SER A 151 -18.72 -14.45 -15.58
C SER A 151 -19.47 -15.55 -16.35
N LYS A 152 -19.19 -16.83 -16.05
CA LYS A 152 -19.79 -17.98 -16.76
C LYS A 152 -21.17 -18.39 -16.23
N ASN A 153 -21.48 -18.12 -14.96
CA ASN A 153 -22.72 -18.62 -14.34
C ASN A 153 -23.97 -17.75 -14.56
N SER A 154 -23.89 -16.65 -15.32
CA SER A 154 -25.07 -15.78 -15.56
C SER A 154 -25.15 -15.21 -16.97
N SER A 155 -24.03 -14.94 -17.65
CA SER A 155 -24.06 -14.26 -18.95
C SER A 155 -24.09 -15.18 -20.16
N SER A 156 -23.59 -16.43 -20.11
CA SER A 156 -23.65 -17.30 -21.30
C SER A 156 -24.99 -18.02 -21.38
N THR A 157 -25.45 -18.63 -20.29
CA THR A 157 -26.64 -19.50 -20.33
C THR A 157 -27.95 -18.74 -20.55
N LEU A 158 -28.13 -17.54 -19.97
CA LEU A 158 -29.31 -16.70 -20.25
C LEU A 158 -29.26 -16.08 -21.65
N LYS A 159 -28.07 -15.76 -22.18
CA LYS A 159 -27.93 -15.27 -23.57
C LYS A 159 -28.17 -16.37 -24.59
N ASP A 160 -27.69 -17.57 -24.30
CA ASP A 160 -27.92 -18.74 -25.15
C ASP A 160 -29.42 -19.08 -25.17
N LEU A 161 -30.08 -19.11 -24.01
CA LEU A 161 -31.54 -19.26 -23.92
C LEU A 161 -32.28 -18.11 -24.61
N GLN A 162 -31.87 -16.85 -24.40
CA GLN A 162 -32.47 -15.71 -25.11
C GLN A 162 -32.38 -15.89 -26.62
N LYS A 163 -31.23 -16.38 -27.12
CA LYS A 163 -31.06 -16.65 -28.55
C LYS A 163 -32.00 -17.75 -29.03
N GLU A 164 -32.13 -18.84 -28.27
CA GLU A 164 -33.06 -19.95 -28.56
C GLU A 164 -34.51 -19.44 -28.59
N LEU A 165 -34.94 -18.68 -27.59
CA LEU A 165 -36.29 -18.08 -27.55
C LEU A 165 -36.56 -17.16 -28.74
N ASN A 166 -35.57 -16.37 -29.18
CA ASN A 166 -35.74 -15.55 -30.39
C ASN A 166 -35.79 -16.42 -31.65
N ASP A 167 -34.96 -17.46 -31.73
CA ASP A 167 -34.95 -18.36 -32.89
C ASP A 167 -36.29 -19.14 -32.99
N ASP A 168 -36.91 -19.50 -31.86
CA ASP A 168 -38.14 -20.29 -31.79
C ASP A 168 -39.43 -19.44 -31.83
N HIS A 169 -39.45 -18.28 -31.17
CA HIS A 169 -40.69 -17.51 -30.94
C HIS A 169 -40.73 -16.12 -31.58
N SER A 170 -39.63 -15.59 -32.13
CA SER A 170 -39.63 -14.21 -32.66
C SER A 170 -40.72 -13.98 -33.72
N ASP A 171 -40.91 -14.95 -34.60
CA ASP A 171 -41.90 -14.88 -35.70
C ASP A 171 -43.21 -15.62 -35.39
N ASP A 172 -43.38 -16.16 -34.18
CA ASP A 172 -44.62 -16.82 -33.79
C ASP A 172 -45.80 -15.88 -33.97
N TYR A 173 -46.86 -16.37 -34.62
CA TYR A 173 -48.05 -15.60 -34.95
C TYR A 173 -47.78 -14.30 -35.74
N ASP A 174 -46.71 -14.25 -36.55
CA ASP A 174 -46.26 -13.08 -37.31
C ASP A 174 -45.94 -11.86 -36.41
N THR A 175 -45.53 -12.11 -35.17
CA THR A 175 -45.25 -11.06 -34.18
C THR A 175 -43.97 -10.27 -34.49
N ASN A 176 -42.96 -10.90 -35.11
CA ASN A 176 -41.64 -10.32 -35.39
C ASN A 176 -41.18 -9.53 -34.16
N SER A 177 -41.06 -10.29 -33.09
CA SER A 177 -40.82 -9.85 -31.73
C SER A 177 -39.36 -10.06 -31.37
N ASP A 178 -38.81 -9.10 -30.64
CA ASP A 178 -37.47 -9.22 -30.08
C ASP A 178 -37.60 -9.53 -28.59
N ILE A 179 -37.06 -10.67 -28.15
CA ILE A 179 -37.13 -11.15 -26.77
C ILE A 179 -35.79 -10.89 -26.08
N GLU A 180 -35.82 -10.21 -24.95
CA GLU A 180 -34.65 -9.95 -24.10
C GLU A 180 -34.87 -10.55 -22.71
N LEU A 181 -33.87 -11.29 -22.22
CA LEU A 181 -33.86 -11.87 -20.88
C LEU A 181 -32.89 -11.09 -19.99
N SER A 182 -33.33 -10.79 -18.77
CA SER A 182 -32.49 -10.20 -17.74
C SER A 182 -32.75 -10.86 -16.39
N GLY A 183 -31.86 -10.60 -15.41
CA GLY A 183 -31.93 -11.22 -14.09
C GLY A 183 -30.94 -12.38 -13.92
N ASN A 184 -31.37 -13.44 -13.25
CA ASN A 184 -30.56 -14.63 -12.95
C ASN A 184 -31.42 -15.91 -13.02
N LYS A 185 -30.79 -17.09 -12.89
CA LYS A 185 -31.46 -18.40 -13.01
C LYS A 185 -32.66 -18.66 -12.09
N ASN A 186 -32.86 -17.86 -11.04
CA ASN A 186 -33.98 -17.99 -10.10
C ASN A 186 -35.03 -16.89 -10.27
N ASP A 187 -34.70 -15.81 -10.97
CA ASP A 187 -35.51 -14.58 -11.09
C ASP A 187 -35.21 -13.95 -12.44
N ILE A 188 -36.10 -14.19 -13.41
CA ILE A 188 -35.93 -13.88 -14.83
C ILE A 188 -37.01 -12.88 -15.24
N THR A 189 -36.56 -11.73 -15.75
CA THR A 189 -37.44 -10.74 -16.36
C THR A 189 -37.36 -10.83 -17.88
N VAL A 190 -38.51 -11.03 -18.52
CA VAL A 190 -38.68 -11.11 -19.98
C VAL A 190 -39.17 -9.78 -20.53
N THR A 191 -38.43 -9.17 -21.46
CA THR A 191 -38.92 -8.04 -22.26
C THR A 191 -39.19 -8.51 -23.68
N ILE A 192 -40.39 -8.26 -24.19
CA ILE A 192 -40.79 -8.63 -25.54
C ILE A 192 -41.14 -7.36 -26.30
N GLU A 193 -40.35 -7.01 -27.31
CA GLU A 193 -40.56 -5.81 -28.12
C GLU A 193 -41.23 -6.17 -29.43
N MET A 194 -42.38 -5.55 -29.72
CA MET A 194 -43.09 -5.70 -30.99
C MET A 194 -43.92 -4.46 -31.30
N THR A 195 -44.46 -4.34 -32.52
CA THR A 195 -45.35 -3.21 -32.83
C THR A 195 -46.70 -3.36 -32.12
N LYS A 196 -47.29 -2.25 -31.65
CA LYS A 196 -48.64 -2.23 -31.03
C LYS A 196 -49.70 -2.97 -31.86
N SER A 197 -49.71 -2.78 -33.19
CA SER A 197 -50.69 -3.41 -34.08
C SER A 197 -50.58 -4.93 -34.11
N ARG A 198 -49.38 -5.50 -33.99
CA ARG A 198 -49.18 -6.96 -33.95
C ARG A 198 -49.69 -7.53 -32.64
N TRP A 199 -49.35 -6.90 -31.52
CA TRP A 199 -49.86 -7.30 -30.20
C TRP A 199 -51.39 -7.24 -30.13
N GLU A 200 -52.00 -6.13 -30.56
CA GLU A 200 -53.47 -5.94 -30.54
C GLU A 200 -54.19 -6.80 -31.59
N GLY A 201 -53.49 -7.25 -32.64
CA GLY A 201 -54.00 -8.18 -33.63
C GLY A 201 -54.17 -9.62 -33.10
N LEU A 202 -53.47 -9.96 -32.01
CA LEU A 202 -53.64 -11.24 -31.34
C LEU A 202 -54.90 -11.24 -30.47
N SER A 203 -55.69 -12.32 -30.54
CA SER A 203 -56.77 -12.52 -29.56
C SER A 203 -56.19 -12.68 -28.15
N SER A 204 -56.97 -12.37 -27.12
CA SER A 204 -56.49 -12.52 -25.73
C SER A 204 -56.06 -13.96 -25.38
N SER A 205 -56.60 -14.96 -26.07
CA SER A 205 -56.12 -16.35 -25.94
C SER A 205 -54.75 -16.53 -26.57
N LYS A 206 -54.51 -15.99 -27.78
CA LYS A 206 -53.21 -16.06 -28.46
C LYS A 206 -52.13 -15.26 -27.73
N GLN A 207 -52.48 -14.08 -27.21
CA GLN A 207 -51.57 -13.30 -26.35
C GLN A 207 -51.11 -14.11 -25.14
N ARG A 208 -52.03 -14.85 -24.51
CA ARG A 208 -51.69 -15.72 -23.38
C ARG A 208 -50.81 -16.89 -23.82
N THR A 209 -51.23 -17.66 -24.83
CA THR A 209 -50.49 -18.83 -25.31
C THR A 209 -49.06 -18.46 -25.74
N TYR A 210 -48.89 -17.39 -26.51
CA TYR A 210 -47.57 -16.91 -26.91
C TYR A 210 -46.65 -16.60 -25.71
N LEU A 211 -47.17 -15.99 -24.64
CA LEU A 211 -46.38 -15.74 -23.44
C LEU A 211 -46.12 -17.03 -22.64
N GLU A 212 -47.09 -17.95 -22.60
CA GLU A 212 -46.95 -19.25 -21.94
C GLU A 212 -45.90 -20.13 -22.62
N ASP A 213 -45.84 -20.12 -23.95
CA ASP A 213 -44.87 -20.89 -24.74
C ASP A 213 -43.43 -20.41 -24.41
N ILE A 214 -43.20 -19.09 -24.42
CA ILE A 214 -41.90 -18.50 -24.02
C ILE A 214 -41.54 -18.85 -22.57
N VAL A 215 -42.51 -18.75 -21.66
CA VAL A 215 -42.31 -19.06 -20.23
C VAL A 215 -42.00 -20.54 -20.04
N GLU A 216 -42.66 -21.43 -20.78
CA GLU A 216 -42.44 -22.88 -20.69
C GLU A 216 -40.99 -23.22 -21.05
N ASP A 217 -40.45 -22.61 -22.10
CA ASP A 217 -39.06 -22.83 -22.52
C ASP A 217 -38.05 -22.28 -21.52
N ILE A 218 -38.34 -21.14 -20.89
CA ILE A 218 -37.54 -20.64 -19.76
C ILE A 218 -37.56 -21.63 -18.59
N LEU A 219 -38.72 -22.16 -18.22
CA LEU A 219 -38.88 -23.10 -17.11
C LEU A 219 -38.35 -24.50 -17.41
N LYS A 220 -38.18 -24.90 -18.68
CA LYS A 220 -37.48 -26.14 -19.06
C LYS A 220 -36.01 -26.10 -18.64
N GLU A 221 -35.35 -24.96 -18.85
CA GLU A 221 -33.95 -24.76 -18.47
C GLU A 221 -33.83 -24.38 -16.98
N TYR A 222 -34.71 -23.52 -16.49
CA TYR A 222 -34.71 -22.97 -15.14
C TYR A 222 -36.01 -23.26 -14.37
N LYS A 223 -36.21 -24.54 -14.02
CA LYS A 223 -37.44 -25.07 -13.41
C LYS A 223 -37.97 -24.34 -12.17
N ASP A 224 -37.10 -23.68 -11.40
CA ASP A 224 -37.43 -23.01 -10.14
C ASP A 224 -37.41 -21.48 -10.29
N ALA A 225 -37.31 -20.96 -11.52
CA ALA A 225 -37.26 -19.53 -11.77
C ALA A 225 -38.63 -18.87 -11.52
N GLU A 226 -38.61 -17.74 -10.85
CA GLU A 226 -39.70 -16.77 -10.90
C GLU A 226 -39.58 -16.01 -12.22
N VAL A 227 -40.67 -16.01 -13.01
CA VAL A 227 -40.69 -15.36 -14.31
C VAL A 227 -41.77 -14.28 -14.34
N GLU A 228 -41.34 -13.06 -14.63
CA GLU A 228 -42.21 -11.93 -14.93
C GLU A 228 -41.78 -11.27 -16.23
N GLY A 229 -42.66 -10.49 -16.83
CA GLY A 229 -42.28 -9.83 -18.06
C GLY A 229 -43.22 -8.75 -18.54
N THR A 230 -42.76 -8.11 -19.61
CA THR A 230 -43.40 -6.94 -20.19
C THR A 230 -43.36 -7.01 -21.70
N VAL A 231 -44.49 -6.76 -22.35
CA VAL A 231 -44.58 -6.53 -23.79
C VAL A 231 -44.50 -5.03 -24.03
N LYS A 232 -43.57 -4.59 -24.88
CA LYS A 232 -43.33 -3.19 -25.21
C LYS A 232 -43.54 -2.91 -26.69
N ASN A 233 -43.97 -1.69 -26.98
CA ASN A 233 -44.08 -1.18 -28.33
C ASN A 233 -42.70 -0.76 -28.83
N SER A 234 -42.16 -1.47 -29.81
CA SER A 234 -40.81 -1.21 -30.36
C SER A 234 -40.65 0.20 -30.96
N SER A 235 -41.75 0.90 -31.28
CA SER A 235 -41.70 2.25 -31.84
C SER A 235 -41.45 3.36 -30.81
N ASN A 236 -41.87 3.17 -29.56
CA ASN A 236 -41.85 4.21 -28.54
C ASN A 236 -41.65 3.71 -27.10
N ASN A 237 -41.32 2.42 -26.92
CA ASN A 237 -41.12 1.75 -25.64
C ASN A 237 -42.36 1.72 -24.72
N ASP A 238 -43.55 2.01 -25.25
CA ASP A 238 -44.78 1.93 -24.46
C ASP A 238 -45.13 0.50 -24.06
N LYS A 239 -45.47 0.32 -22.79
CA LYS A 239 -45.92 -0.92 -22.20
C LYS A 239 -47.29 -1.28 -22.78
N LEU A 240 -47.34 -2.41 -23.48
CA LEU A 240 -48.55 -2.96 -24.07
C LEU A 240 -49.23 -3.96 -23.13
N ALA A 241 -48.43 -4.70 -22.36
CA ALA A 241 -48.88 -5.68 -21.37
C ALA A 241 -47.78 -5.90 -20.33
N SER A 242 -48.14 -6.22 -19.09
CA SER A 242 -47.25 -6.89 -18.16
C SER A 242 -47.81 -8.25 -17.80
N PHE A 243 -46.95 -9.18 -17.43
CA PHE A 243 -47.38 -10.51 -17.06
C PHE A 243 -46.54 -11.09 -15.93
N THR A 244 -47.18 -11.96 -15.15
CA THR A 244 -46.54 -12.75 -14.09
C THR A 244 -46.90 -14.21 -14.28
N THR A 245 -46.03 -15.09 -13.85
CA THR A 245 -46.24 -16.54 -13.92
C THR A 245 -46.51 -17.11 -12.55
N ASN A 246 -47.26 -18.21 -12.48
CA ASN A 246 -47.32 -19.02 -11.28
C ASN A 246 -46.28 -20.16 -11.35
N SER A 247 -46.16 -20.97 -10.29
CA SER A 247 -45.21 -22.09 -10.23
C SER A 247 -45.47 -23.22 -11.26
N ARG A 248 -46.53 -23.13 -12.08
CA ARG A 248 -46.84 -24.07 -13.17
C ARG A 248 -46.57 -23.47 -14.55
N GLY A 249 -46.12 -22.21 -14.62
CA GLY A 249 -45.94 -21.47 -15.87
C GLY A 249 -47.21 -20.80 -16.40
N ASP A 250 -48.35 -20.87 -15.70
CA ASP A 250 -49.58 -20.22 -16.20
C ASP A 250 -49.43 -18.69 -16.16
N VAL A 251 -49.71 -18.03 -17.28
CA VAL A 251 -49.49 -16.60 -17.43
C VAL A 251 -50.73 -15.80 -17.03
N THR A 252 -50.54 -14.88 -16.09
CA THR A 252 -51.52 -13.83 -15.76
C THR A 252 -51.10 -12.52 -16.40
N ILE A 253 -51.82 -12.12 -17.44
CA ILE A 253 -51.62 -10.83 -18.13
C ILE A 253 -52.37 -9.72 -17.38
N LYS A 254 -51.64 -8.70 -16.96
CA LYS A 254 -52.19 -7.42 -16.53
C LYS A 254 -52.20 -6.49 -17.74
N LYS A 255 -53.40 -6.09 -18.17
CA LYS A 255 -53.54 -5.02 -19.16
C LYS A 255 -53.09 -3.73 -18.51
N VAL A 256 -52.08 -3.14 -19.11
CA VAL A 256 -51.54 -1.86 -18.71
C VAL A 256 -52.38 -0.79 -19.40
N ALA A 257 -52.65 0.34 -18.73
CA ALA A 257 -53.35 1.47 -19.34
C ALA A 257 -52.71 1.73 -20.72
N SER A 258 -53.53 1.50 -21.74
CA SER A 258 -53.07 1.30 -23.11
C SER A 258 -52.31 2.52 -23.60
N SER A 259 -51.01 2.37 -23.88
CA SER A 259 -50.08 3.44 -24.30
C SER A 259 -49.94 4.60 -23.31
N PHE A 260 -48.72 5.10 -23.15
CA PHE A 260 -48.52 6.35 -22.46
C PHE A 260 -49.19 7.47 -23.27
N ASP A 261 -50.44 7.78 -22.96
CA ASP A 261 -51.15 8.91 -23.55
C ASP A 261 -50.94 10.12 -22.66
N ALA A 262 -49.89 10.87 -22.96
CA ALA A 262 -49.56 12.11 -22.25
C ALA A 262 -50.76 13.06 -22.13
N ASN A 263 -51.65 13.13 -23.13
CA ASN A 263 -52.83 13.99 -23.08
C ASN A 263 -53.90 13.43 -22.15
N SER A 264 -54.08 12.10 -22.12
CA SER A 264 -54.98 11.45 -21.16
C SER A 264 -54.49 11.64 -19.74
N ILE A 265 -53.23 11.31 -19.48
CA ILE A 265 -52.61 11.43 -18.16
C ILE A 265 -52.64 12.87 -17.68
N GLN A 266 -52.30 13.85 -18.54
CA GLN A 266 -52.38 15.27 -18.21
C GLN A 266 -53.82 15.68 -17.84
N ARG A 267 -54.82 15.20 -18.58
CA ARG A 267 -56.24 15.47 -18.29
C ARG A 267 -56.68 14.84 -16.98
N ASP A 268 -56.23 13.62 -16.67
CA ASP A 268 -56.62 12.91 -15.46
C ASP A 268 -55.95 13.50 -14.22
N LEU A 269 -54.67 13.91 -14.33
CA LEU A 269 -53.99 14.72 -13.33
C LEU A 269 -54.72 16.06 -13.11
N PHE A 270 -55.10 16.75 -14.19
CA PHE A 270 -55.87 17.99 -14.10
C PHE A 270 -57.22 17.75 -13.40
N ASN A 271 -57.96 16.71 -13.78
CA ASN A 271 -59.25 16.39 -13.16
C ASN A 271 -59.13 16.10 -11.65
N ARG A 272 -58.05 15.42 -11.23
CA ARG A 272 -57.82 15.05 -9.83
C ARG A 272 -57.26 16.19 -8.99
N TYR A 273 -56.34 16.96 -9.55
CA TYR A 273 -55.46 17.83 -8.78
C TYR A 273 -55.49 19.31 -9.19
N SER A 274 -56.26 19.71 -10.22
CA SER A 274 -56.34 21.13 -10.66
C SER A 274 -56.82 22.08 -9.57
N SER A 275 -57.59 21.60 -8.59
CA SER A 275 -58.04 22.36 -7.43
C SER A 275 -57.76 21.58 -6.14
N TYR A 276 -56.48 21.48 -5.77
CA TYR A 276 -56.03 20.78 -4.57
C TYR A 276 -55.81 21.75 -3.39
N ALA A 277 -56.37 21.42 -2.23
CA ALA A 277 -56.24 22.22 -0.99
C ALA A 277 -56.62 23.72 -1.12
N GLY A 278 -57.51 24.06 -2.05
CA GLY A 278 -57.92 25.44 -2.33
C GLY A 278 -57.00 26.21 -3.27
N TYR A 279 -55.98 25.57 -3.85
CA TYR A 279 -55.04 26.17 -4.77
C TYR A 279 -55.15 25.56 -6.18
N GLY A 280 -54.88 26.39 -7.19
CA GLY A 280 -54.99 26.02 -8.59
C GLY A 280 -53.69 25.43 -9.16
N PHE A 281 -53.79 24.29 -9.83
CA PHE A 281 -52.66 23.60 -10.48
C PHE A 281 -52.94 23.35 -11.95
N ASP A 282 -51.88 23.32 -12.74
CA ASP A 282 -51.89 22.89 -14.13
C ASP A 282 -50.75 21.91 -14.38
N PHE A 283 -50.85 21.07 -15.40
CA PHE A 283 -49.97 19.92 -15.59
C PHE A 283 -49.46 19.85 -17.02
N SER A 284 -48.22 19.42 -17.19
CA SER A 284 -47.69 18.97 -18.48
C SER A 284 -46.96 17.65 -18.29
N VAL A 285 -47.31 16.68 -19.13
CA VAL A 285 -46.80 15.30 -19.04
C VAL A 285 -46.06 14.98 -20.33
N ARG A 286 -44.88 14.37 -20.21
CA ARG A 286 -44.04 13.90 -21.32
C ARG A 286 -43.36 12.59 -20.94
N GLY A 287 -42.91 11.82 -21.91
CA GLY A 287 -42.19 10.56 -21.70
C GLY A 287 -42.88 9.37 -22.37
N ASP A 288 -42.77 8.22 -21.72
CA ASP A 288 -43.34 6.94 -22.13
C ASP A 288 -43.70 6.12 -20.88
N SER A 289 -44.22 4.91 -21.08
CA SER A 289 -44.60 4.03 -19.97
C SER A 289 -43.46 3.60 -19.03
N SER A 290 -42.21 3.73 -19.46
CA SER A 290 -41.04 3.44 -18.61
C SER A 290 -40.67 4.65 -17.75
N LYS A 291 -40.99 5.87 -18.23
CA LYS A 291 -40.65 7.11 -17.54
C LYS A 291 -41.59 8.26 -17.93
N ALA A 292 -42.28 8.81 -16.93
CA ALA A 292 -43.00 10.07 -17.04
C ALA A 292 -42.21 11.24 -16.46
N ASP A 293 -42.06 12.32 -17.22
CA ASP A 293 -41.65 13.63 -16.73
C ASP A 293 -42.89 14.53 -16.59
N VAL A 294 -43.18 14.96 -15.38
CA VAL A 294 -44.38 15.74 -15.03
C VAL A 294 -43.98 17.12 -14.51
N ASP A 295 -44.37 18.16 -15.25
CA ASP A 295 -44.30 19.54 -14.78
C ASP A 295 -45.65 19.94 -14.16
N VAL A 296 -45.63 20.35 -12.89
CA VAL A 296 -46.78 20.89 -12.16
C VAL A 296 -46.62 22.40 -12.03
N TYR A 297 -47.56 23.16 -12.54
CA TYR A 297 -47.54 24.62 -12.54
C TYR A 297 -48.45 25.19 -11.46
N VAL A 298 -47.88 26.05 -10.61
CA VAL A 298 -48.56 26.70 -9.48
C VAL A 298 -48.07 28.13 -9.30
N ASN A 299 -48.91 29.04 -8.81
CA ASN A 299 -48.46 30.38 -8.42
C ASN A 299 -47.50 30.27 -7.23
N LEU A 300 -46.38 30.99 -7.25
CA LEU A 300 -45.35 30.87 -6.21
C LEU A 300 -45.89 31.22 -4.81
N ASP A 301 -46.73 32.24 -4.71
CA ASP A 301 -47.33 32.64 -3.44
C ASP A 301 -48.28 31.57 -2.89
N ASP A 302 -49.01 30.88 -3.76
CA ASP A 302 -49.94 29.82 -3.36
C ASP A 302 -49.18 28.57 -2.91
N TRP A 303 -48.13 28.19 -3.66
CA TRP A 303 -47.21 27.13 -3.23
C TRP A 303 -46.62 27.44 -1.84
N ASN A 304 -46.17 28.68 -1.63
CA ASN A 304 -45.57 29.11 -0.37
C ASN A 304 -46.55 29.11 0.82
N LYS A 305 -47.85 29.29 0.58
CA LYS A 305 -48.91 29.17 1.61
C LYS A 305 -49.24 27.73 1.98
N MET A 306 -48.98 26.75 1.12
CA MET A 306 -49.20 25.34 1.43
C MET A 306 -48.26 24.86 2.54
N SER A 307 -48.80 24.07 3.47
CA SER A 307 -48.00 23.35 4.45
C SER A 307 -47.12 22.29 3.79
N SER A 308 -46.05 21.86 4.48
CA SER A 308 -45.19 20.76 4.03
C SER A 308 -45.98 19.48 3.76
N LEU A 309 -46.96 19.15 4.62
CA LEU A 309 -47.81 17.98 4.46
C LEU A 309 -48.68 18.06 3.21
N GLN A 310 -49.27 19.23 2.90
CA GLN A 310 -50.04 19.42 1.68
C GLN A 310 -49.17 19.28 0.42
N ARG A 311 -47.92 19.76 0.46
CA ARG A 311 -46.99 19.61 -0.66
C ARG A 311 -46.61 18.15 -0.89
N SER A 312 -46.27 17.41 0.18
CA SER A 312 -45.95 15.98 0.11
C SER A 312 -47.14 15.17 -0.42
N ASN A 313 -48.32 15.34 0.17
CA ASN A 313 -49.51 14.59 -0.25
C ASN A 313 -49.89 14.82 -1.72
N LEU A 314 -49.66 16.04 -2.25
CA LEU A 314 -49.86 16.31 -3.67
C LEU A 314 -48.85 15.54 -4.53
N THR A 315 -47.55 15.64 -4.21
CA THR A 315 -46.50 14.99 -5.01
C THR A 315 -46.57 13.47 -4.93
N ASP A 316 -46.83 12.93 -3.73
CA ASP A 316 -47.01 11.49 -3.49
C ASP A 316 -48.24 10.98 -4.25
N GLY A 317 -49.38 11.70 -4.16
CA GLY A 317 -50.59 11.33 -4.89
C GLY A 317 -50.44 11.38 -6.42
N ILE A 318 -49.58 12.26 -6.96
CA ILE A 318 -49.23 12.27 -8.39
C ILE A 318 -48.39 11.05 -8.74
N ILE A 319 -47.37 10.74 -7.93
CA ILE A 319 -46.50 9.57 -8.14
C ILE A 319 -47.32 8.28 -8.09
N ASP A 320 -48.16 8.11 -7.08
CA ASP A 320 -48.99 6.93 -6.88
C ASP A 320 -49.98 6.76 -8.03
N PHE A 321 -50.63 7.84 -8.47
CA PHE A 321 -51.50 7.80 -9.65
C PHE A 321 -50.76 7.29 -10.89
N LEU A 322 -49.57 7.83 -11.17
CA LEU A 322 -48.80 7.47 -12.36
C LEU A 322 -48.24 6.04 -12.27
N LYS A 323 -47.82 5.60 -11.09
CA LYS A 323 -47.26 4.25 -10.90
C LYS A 323 -48.34 3.18 -10.84
N ASP A 324 -49.43 3.43 -10.13
CA ASP A 324 -50.41 2.39 -9.81
C ASP A 324 -51.55 2.36 -10.83
N GLU A 325 -52.02 3.52 -11.29
CA GLU A 325 -53.13 3.60 -12.24
C GLU A 325 -52.64 3.61 -13.69
N GLU A 326 -51.57 4.35 -13.98
CA GLU A 326 -50.98 4.44 -15.33
C GLU A 326 -49.82 3.45 -15.55
N SER A 327 -49.43 2.70 -14.51
CA SER A 327 -48.40 1.64 -14.58
C SER A 327 -47.03 2.09 -15.10
N ILE A 328 -46.66 3.33 -14.77
CA ILE A 328 -45.41 3.96 -15.18
C ILE A 328 -44.30 3.56 -14.22
N ASP A 329 -43.18 3.06 -14.75
CA ASP A 329 -42.11 2.52 -13.88
C ASP A 329 -41.41 3.64 -13.09
N ARG A 330 -41.19 4.79 -13.72
CA ARG A 330 -40.43 5.91 -13.15
C ARG A 330 -41.16 7.24 -13.35
N VAL A 331 -41.24 8.03 -12.29
CA VAL A 331 -41.83 9.37 -12.32
C VAL A 331 -40.76 10.37 -11.94
N ASN A 332 -40.61 11.41 -12.76
CA ASN A 332 -39.78 12.56 -12.51
C ASN A 332 -40.69 13.80 -12.44
N GLY A 333 -40.90 14.33 -11.23
CA GLY A 333 -41.74 15.48 -11.01
C GLY A 333 -40.95 16.77 -10.90
N THR A 334 -41.45 17.86 -11.49
CA THR A 334 -41.01 19.21 -11.16
C THR A 334 -42.18 20.12 -10.85
N ILE A 335 -42.04 20.91 -9.79
CA ILE A 335 -42.94 22.00 -9.45
C ILE A 335 -42.37 23.27 -10.07
N ARG A 336 -43.15 23.95 -10.89
CA ARG A 336 -42.74 25.17 -11.62
C ARG A 336 -43.68 26.32 -11.32
N ASN A 337 -43.11 27.52 -11.33
CA ASN A 337 -43.89 28.74 -11.22
C ASN A 337 -44.76 28.93 -12.47
N LYS A 338 -46.06 29.19 -12.27
CA LYS A 338 -47.05 29.35 -13.35
C LYS A 338 -46.84 30.59 -14.21
N ASP A 339 -46.15 31.62 -13.74
CA ASP A 339 -45.97 32.85 -14.52
C ASP A 339 -44.71 32.80 -15.40
N ASN A 340 -43.61 32.29 -14.85
CA ASN A 340 -42.29 32.35 -15.50
C ASN A 340 -41.66 30.98 -15.78
N ARG A 341 -42.34 29.88 -15.44
CA ARG A 341 -41.89 28.48 -15.66
C ARG A 341 -40.60 28.09 -14.93
N ASN A 342 -40.09 28.95 -14.03
CA ASN A 342 -38.90 28.65 -13.23
C ASN A 342 -39.17 27.48 -12.29
N LEU A 343 -38.14 26.66 -12.10
CA LEU A 343 -38.18 25.54 -11.15
C LEU A 343 -38.34 26.06 -9.72
N ILE A 344 -39.29 25.49 -8.99
CA ILE A 344 -39.50 25.71 -7.56
C ILE A 344 -38.85 24.56 -6.78
N THR A 345 -39.21 23.32 -7.10
CA THR A 345 -38.63 22.10 -6.51
C THR A 345 -38.83 20.90 -7.44
N ASN A 346 -38.08 19.82 -7.24
CA ASN A 346 -38.34 18.52 -7.86
C ASN A 346 -39.06 17.61 -6.84
N PHE A 347 -39.70 16.55 -7.34
CA PHE A 347 -40.27 15.46 -6.56
C PHE A 347 -40.14 14.12 -7.27
#